data_AF-A0A357BJZ3-F1
#
_entry.id   AF-A0A357BJZ3-F1
#
_cell.length_a   1.000
_cell.length_b   1.000
_cell.length_c   1.000
_cell.angle_alpha   90.00
_cell.angle_beta   90.00
_cell.angle_gamma   90.00
#
_symmetry.space_group_name_H-M   'P 1'
#
loop_
_entity.id
_entity.type
_entity.pdbx_description
1 polymer ?
#
loop_
_entity_poly.entity_id
_entity_poly.type
_entity_poly.pdbx_seq_one_letter_code
_entity_poly.pdbx_strand_id
1 'polypeptide(L)'
;MKKGFTLVELLVVLVVIGVIIALILPNAMKAIARAQDKECASNIRTIQTAMDLCYSQTRDYSACNTMGELTSPITSGGVSTPAPLSTTPVCPFGVGYVISGGSTGVSPTIATATHFSVWPPRNVLHVGNTN
;
A
#
# COMPACT_ATOMS: atom_id res chain seq x y z
N MET A 1 58.98 -2.43 1.82
CA MET A 1 58.41 -2.88 3.11
C MET A 1 56.90 -2.67 3.04
N LYS A 2 56.10 -3.74 3.08
CA LYS A 2 54.63 -3.62 3.08
C LYS A 2 54.19 -3.26 4.49
N LYS A 3 53.61 -2.06 4.66
CA LYS A 3 53.07 -1.59 5.94
C LYS A 3 51.80 -2.39 6.23
N GLY A 4 51.86 -3.27 7.23
CA GLY A 4 50.72 -4.07 7.67
C GLY A 4 49.75 -3.20 8.46
N PHE A 5 48.46 -3.37 8.21
CA PHE A 5 47.39 -2.76 9.01
C PHE A 5 47.52 -3.23 10.46
N THR A 6 47.45 -2.32 11.43
CA THR A 6 47.45 -2.73 12.84
C THR A 6 46.08 -3.29 13.21
N LEU A 7 46.06 -4.33 14.06
CA LEU A 7 44.81 -4.91 14.57
C LEU A 7 44.00 -3.86 15.35
N VAL A 8 44.68 -2.93 16.02
CA VAL A 8 44.10 -1.81 16.75
C VAL A 8 43.44 -0.78 15.83
N GLU A 9 44.02 -0.47 14.67
CA GLU A 9 43.40 0.41 13.67
C GLU A 9 42.06 -0.15 13.19
N LEU A 10 41.98 -1.46 12.95
CA LEU A 10 40.71 -2.06 12.53
C LEU A 10 39.69 -2.11 13.68
N LEU A 11 40.16 -2.29 14.92
CA LEU A 11 39.31 -2.38 16.11
C LEU A 11 38.58 -1.06 16.40
N VAL A 12 39.30 0.07 16.40
CA VAL A 12 38.68 1.38 16.70
C VAL A 12 37.64 1.77 15.65
N VAL A 13 37.87 1.40 14.38
CA VAL A 13 36.95 1.70 13.28
C VAL A 13 35.61 0.97 13.46
N LEU A 14 35.65 -0.31 13.83
CA LEU A 14 34.42 -1.08 14.07
C LEU A 14 33.64 -0.52 15.27
N VAL A 15 34.33 -0.06 16.32
CA VAL A 15 33.69 0.59 17.48
C VAL A 15 32.94 1.85 17.04
N VAL A 16 33.57 2.73 16.26
CA VAL A 16 32.92 3.97 15.80
C VAL A 16 31.74 3.68 14.87
N ILE A 17 31.88 2.75 13.92
CA ILE A 17 30.78 2.35 13.02
C ILE A 17 29.62 1.75 13.83
N GLY A 18 29.92 0.93 14.85
CA GLY A 18 28.92 0.34 15.74
C GLY A 18 28.10 1.39 16.49
N VAL A 19 28.74 2.43 17.01
CA VAL A 19 28.06 3.55 17.71
C VAL A 19 27.12 4.30 16.75
N ILE A 20 27.56 4.57 15.51
CA ILE A 20 26.73 5.27 14.53
C ILE A 20 25.50 4.45 14.14
N ILE A 21 25.67 3.15 13.85
CA ILE A 21 24.55 2.26 13.48
C ILE A 21 23.54 2.16 14.62
N ALA A 22 24.00 2.06 15.87
CA ALA A 22 23.12 1.96 17.04
C ALA A 22 22.15 3.15 17.16
N LEU A 23 22.57 4.35 16.75
CA LEU A 23 21.73 5.55 16.78
C LEU A 23 20.77 5.63 15.59
N ILE A 24 21.20 5.17 14.41
CA ILE A 24 20.43 5.31 13.16
C ILE A 24 19.37 4.22 13.00
N LEU A 25 19.71 2.99 13.35
CA LEU A 25 18.87 1.80 13.11
C LEU A 25 17.42 1.93 13.61
N PRO A 26 17.12 2.38 14.85
CA PRO A 26 15.74 2.48 15.30
C PRO A 26 14.92 3.48 14.49
N ASN A 27 15.53 4.54 13.97
CA ASN A 27 14.86 5.50 13.11
C ASN A 27 14.62 4.92 11.70
N ALA A 28 15.61 4.21 11.17
CA ALA A 28 15.50 3.54 9.87
C ALA A 28 14.34 2.52 9.86
N MET A 29 14.18 1.73 10.92
CA MET A 29 13.06 0.77 11.03
C MET A 29 11.69 1.47 11.01
N LYS A 30 11.55 2.60 11.73
CA LYS A 30 10.33 3.41 11.71
C LYS A 30 10.05 4.03 10.33
N ALA A 31 11.09 4.46 9.63
CA ALA A 31 10.96 5.04 8.30
C ALA A 31 10.48 3.99 7.27
N ILE A 32 10.99 2.77 7.34
CA ILE A 32 10.56 1.65 6.49
C ILE A 32 9.09 1.31 6.73
N ALA A 33 8.68 1.16 8.00
CA ALA A 33 7.28 0.89 8.34
C ALA A 33 6.33 1.97 7.78
N ARG A 34 6.70 3.26 7.94
CA ARG A 34 5.93 4.38 7.37
C ARG A 34 5.90 4.36 5.84
N ALA A 35 6.96 3.92 5.18
CA ALA A 35 7.01 3.81 3.73
C ALA A 35 6.05 2.70 3.24
N GLN A 36 6.06 1.55 3.91
CA GLN A 36 5.14 0.45 3.63
C GLN A 36 3.67 0.85 3.87
N ASP A 37 3.39 1.63 4.94
CA ASP A 37 2.05 2.19 5.19
C ASP A 37 1.59 3.11 4.04
N LYS A 38 2.50 3.97 3.55
CA LYS A 38 2.21 4.88 2.42
C LYS A 38 1.95 4.11 1.14
N GLU A 39 2.67 3.02 0.89
CA GLU A 39 2.45 2.15 -0.26
C GLU A 39 1.06 1.52 -0.21
N CYS A 40 0.67 0.97 0.94
CA CYS A 40 -0.68 0.47 1.18
C CYS A 40 -1.76 1.53 0.93
N ALA A 41 -1.57 2.75 1.44
CA ALA A 41 -2.49 3.86 1.21
C ALA A 41 -2.51 4.34 -0.25
N SER A 42 -1.38 4.24 -0.96
CA SER A 42 -1.30 4.56 -2.39
C SER A 42 -2.09 3.55 -3.22
N ASN A 43 -1.99 2.27 -2.89
CA ASN A 43 -2.75 1.21 -3.55
C ASN A 43 -4.26 1.40 -3.38
N ILE A 44 -4.73 1.82 -2.19
CA ILE A 44 -6.13 2.21 -1.95
C ILE A 44 -6.60 3.29 -2.95
N ARG A 45 -5.77 4.31 -3.21
CA ARG A 45 -6.08 5.35 -4.20
C ARG A 45 -6.12 4.82 -5.61
N THR A 46 -5.20 3.93 -5.98
CA THR A 46 -5.23 3.24 -7.28
C THR A 46 -6.52 2.45 -7.45
N ILE A 47 -6.98 1.75 -6.40
CA ILE A 47 -8.25 1.02 -6.42
C ILE A 47 -9.45 1.97 -6.58
N GLN A 48 -9.46 3.13 -5.91
CA GLN A 48 -10.50 4.16 -6.14
C GLN A 48 -10.57 4.61 -7.58
N THR A 49 -9.45 5.01 -8.17
CA THR A 49 -9.42 5.45 -9.56
C THR A 49 -9.97 4.38 -10.50
N ALA A 50 -9.72 3.11 -10.20
CA ALA A 50 -10.25 1.99 -10.97
C ALA A 50 -11.76 1.78 -10.78
N MET A 51 -12.28 1.98 -9.58
CA MET A 51 -13.73 1.97 -9.32
C MET A 51 -14.42 3.14 -10.04
N ASP A 52 -13.82 4.33 -10.04
CA ASP A 52 -14.34 5.49 -10.76
C ASP A 52 -14.35 5.26 -12.28
N LEU A 53 -13.28 4.64 -12.81
CA LEU A 53 -13.22 4.22 -14.20
C LEU A 53 -14.32 3.22 -14.54
N CYS A 54 -14.57 2.25 -13.66
CA CYS A 54 -15.65 1.30 -13.84
C CYS A 54 -17.01 1.99 -13.84
N TYR A 55 -17.29 2.82 -12.85
CA TYR A 55 -18.54 3.56 -12.73
C TYR A 55 -18.83 4.43 -13.97
N SER A 56 -17.79 5.01 -14.57
CA SER A 56 -17.92 5.77 -15.82
C SER A 56 -18.49 4.92 -16.97
N GLN A 57 -18.23 3.61 -16.98
CA GLN A 57 -18.64 2.67 -18.02
C GLN A 57 -19.99 2.01 -17.71
N THR A 58 -20.18 1.54 -16.48
CA THR A 58 -21.38 0.79 -16.07
C THR A 58 -22.50 1.67 -15.54
N ARG A 59 -22.19 2.92 -15.12
CA ARG A 59 -23.10 3.85 -14.41
C ARG A 59 -23.59 3.34 -13.05
N ASP A 60 -23.00 2.26 -12.54
CA ASP A 60 -23.23 1.72 -11.20
C ASP A 60 -21.99 0.97 -10.70
N TYR A 61 -21.92 0.69 -9.40
CA TYR A 61 -20.83 -0.09 -8.82
C TYR A 61 -21.15 -1.59 -8.68
N SER A 62 -22.28 -2.07 -9.21
CA SER A 62 -22.73 -3.45 -9.01
C SER A 62 -21.79 -4.48 -9.63
N ALA A 63 -21.13 -4.12 -10.73
CA ALA A 63 -20.16 -4.94 -11.44
C ALA A 63 -18.71 -4.65 -11.03
N CYS A 64 -18.47 -3.86 -9.98
CA CYS A 64 -17.15 -3.41 -9.51
C CYS A 64 -17.09 -3.23 -7.99
N ASN A 65 -17.82 -4.07 -7.25
CA ASN A 65 -17.86 -4.06 -5.79
C ASN A 65 -16.93 -5.12 -5.17
N THR A 66 -16.22 -5.89 -5.99
CA THR A 66 -15.18 -6.83 -5.55
C THR A 66 -13.86 -6.57 -6.27
N MET A 67 -12.76 -7.03 -5.68
CA MET A 67 -11.44 -6.87 -6.30
C MET A 67 -11.27 -7.69 -7.59
N GLY A 68 -11.96 -8.84 -7.69
CA GLY A 68 -11.90 -9.70 -8.87
C GLY A 68 -12.58 -9.09 -10.09
N GLU A 69 -13.64 -8.32 -9.86
CA GLU A 69 -14.32 -7.54 -10.89
C GLU A 69 -13.43 -6.43 -11.46
N LEU A 70 -12.69 -5.70 -10.61
CA LEU A 70 -11.76 -4.67 -11.07
C LEU A 70 -10.58 -5.21 -11.89
N THR A 71 -10.24 -6.49 -11.75
CA THR A 71 -9.20 -7.15 -12.56
C THR A 71 -9.75 -7.85 -13.81
N SER A 72 -11.06 -7.80 -14.02
CA SER A 72 -11.71 -8.42 -15.16
C SER A 72 -12.11 -7.36 -16.19
N PRO A 73 -12.12 -7.70 -17.50
CA PRO A 73 -12.71 -6.82 -18.52
C PRO A 73 -14.15 -6.47 -18.16
N ILE A 74 -14.51 -5.20 -18.29
CA ILE A 74 -15.89 -4.77 -18.05
C ILE A 74 -16.65 -4.95 -19.36
N THR A 75 -17.77 -5.66 -19.32
CA THR A 75 -18.67 -5.80 -20.46
C THR A 75 -19.97 -5.06 -20.18
N SER A 76 -20.19 -3.96 -20.90
CA SER A 76 -21.40 -3.14 -20.79
C SER A 76 -21.98 -2.92 -22.19
N GLY A 77 -23.25 -3.29 -22.39
CA GLY A 77 -23.93 -3.09 -23.69
C GLY A 77 -23.29 -3.83 -24.86
N GLY A 78 -22.61 -4.97 -24.62
CA GLY A 78 -21.93 -5.77 -25.65
C GLY A 78 -20.53 -5.26 -26.04
N VAL A 79 -20.03 -4.21 -25.39
CA VAL A 79 -18.66 -3.72 -25.55
C VAL A 79 -17.83 -4.16 -24.35
N SER A 80 -16.68 -4.80 -24.61
CA SER A 80 -15.71 -5.16 -23.58
C SER A 80 -14.59 -4.13 -23.55
N THR A 81 -14.37 -3.51 -22.40
CA THR A 81 -13.24 -2.63 -22.13
C THR A 81 -12.16 -3.38 -21.35
N PRO A 82 -10.90 -2.92 -21.38
CA PRO A 82 -9.85 -3.49 -20.54
C PRO A 82 -10.19 -3.40 -19.05
N ALA A 83 -9.65 -4.35 -18.28
CA ALA A 83 -9.79 -4.36 -16.84
C ALA A 83 -9.25 -3.04 -16.22
N PRO A 84 -9.98 -2.43 -15.27
CA PRO A 84 -9.53 -1.24 -14.56
C PRO A 84 -8.20 -1.42 -13.81
N LEU A 85 -7.94 -2.62 -13.29
CA LEU A 85 -6.69 -3.04 -12.68
C LEU A 85 -6.04 -4.15 -13.52
N SER A 86 -4.72 -4.06 -13.74
CA SER A 86 -3.97 -5.15 -14.36
C SER A 86 -3.81 -6.36 -13.44
N THR A 87 -3.69 -6.13 -12.13
CA THR A 87 -3.56 -7.15 -11.08
C THR A 87 -4.07 -6.58 -9.77
N THR A 88 -4.38 -7.45 -8.81
CA THR A 88 -4.70 -7.02 -7.45
C THR A 88 -3.41 -6.53 -6.76
N PRO A 89 -3.34 -5.26 -6.31
CA PRO A 89 -2.18 -4.78 -5.60
C PRO A 89 -2.04 -5.52 -4.26
N VAL A 90 -0.80 -5.71 -3.81
CA VAL A 90 -0.48 -6.39 -2.57
C VAL A 90 0.09 -5.38 -1.59
N CYS A 91 -0.43 -5.34 -0.36
CA CYS A 91 0.22 -4.58 0.71
C CYS A 91 1.53 -5.26 1.12
N PRO A 92 2.63 -4.53 1.39
CA PRO A 92 3.87 -5.11 1.92
C PRO A 92 3.70 -5.90 3.23
N PHE A 93 2.61 -5.65 3.96
CA PHE A 93 2.27 -6.35 5.20
C PHE A 93 1.54 -7.69 4.97
N GLY A 94 1.34 -8.12 3.72
CA GLY A 94 0.69 -9.41 3.39
C GLY A 94 -0.82 -9.42 3.59
N VAL A 95 -1.45 -8.24 3.74
CA VAL A 95 -2.90 -8.09 3.89
C VAL A 95 -3.54 -7.72 2.55
N GLY A 96 -4.75 -8.23 2.31
CA GLY A 96 -5.53 -7.90 1.12
C GLY A 96 -6.30 -6.58 1.24
N TYR A 97 -6.86 -6.12 0.12
CA TYR A 97 -7.84 -5.03 0.09
C TYR A 97 -9.24 -5.62 -0.10
N VAL A 98 -10.22 -5.01 0.56
CA VAL A 98 -11.64 -5.33 0.43
C VAL A 98 -12.38 -4.09 -0.04
N ILE A 99 -13.37 -4.28 -0.90
CA ILE A 99 -14.28 -3.21 -1.27
C ILE A 99 -15.56 -3.42 -0.47
N SER A 100 -15.94 -2.40 0.28
CA SER A 100 -17.16 -2.39 1.08
C SER A 100 -18.13 -1.38 0.49
N GLY A 101 -19.38 -1.79 0.25
CA GLY A 101 -20.41 -0.91 -0.28
C GLY A 101 -21.46 -1.64 -1.11
N GLY A 102 -22.21 -0.87 -1.90
CA GLY A 102 -23.26 -1.35 -2.79
C GLY A 102 -23.29 -0.57 -4.11
N SER A 103 -24.36 -0.72 -4.89
CA SER A 103 -24.46 -0.17 -6.26
C SER A 103 -24.33 1.37 -6.36
N THR A 104 -24.61 2.10 -5.28
CA THR A 104 -24.60 3.58 -5.24
C THR A 104 -23.39 4.18 -4.53
N GLY A 105 -22.52 3.34 -3.95
CA GLY A 105 -21.37 3.81 -3.20
C GLY A 105 -20.53 2.66 -2.71
N VAL A 106 -19.25 2.69 -3.07
CA VAL A 106 -18.23 1.73 -2.68
C VAL A 106 -17.01 2.45 -2.13
N SER A 107 -16.30 1.80 -1.22
CA SER A 107 -15.06 2.33 -0.67
C SER A 107 -14.09 1.17 -0.45
N PRO A 108 -12.82 1.29 -0.91
CA PRO A 108 -11.84 0.25 -0.71
C PRO A 108 -11.18 0.46 0.66
N THR A 109 -11.03 -0.62 1.38
CA THR A 109 -10.43 -0.69 2.72
C THR A 109 -9.40 -1.82 2.73
N ILE A 110 -8.50 -1.82 3.71
CA ILE A 110 -7.63 -2.98 3.96
C ILE A 110 -8.40 -4.04 4.76
N ALA A 111 -8.25 -5.32 4.40
CA ALA A 111 -9.02 -6.45 4.92
C ALA A 111 -8.89 -6.68 6.44
N THR A 112 -7.84 -6.16 7.06
CA THR A 112 -7.61 -6.29 8.51
C THR A 112 -7.24 -4.94 9.12
N ALA A 113 -8.00 -4.53 10.14
CA ALA A 113 -7.78 -3.29 10.89
C ALA A 113 -6.52 -3.31 11.78
N THR A 114 -5.77 -4.42 11.82
CA THR A 114 -4.70 -4.67 12.79
C THR A 114 -3.36 -4.01 12.48
N HIS A 115 -3.17 -3.42 11.29
CA HIS A 115 -1.88 -2.83 10.93
C HIS A 115 -1.78 -1.30 11.12
N PHE A 116 -2.90 -0.58 11.29
CA PHE A 116 -2.89 0.88 11.41
C PHE A 116 -2.41 1.41 12.78
N SER A 117 -1.63 0.66 13.55
CA SER A 117 -1.14 1.07 14.88
C SER A 117 -0.19 2.27 14.89
N VAL A 118 0.23 2.78 13.71
CA VAL A 118 1.12 3.95 13.57
C VAL A 118 0.37 5.25 13.21
N TRP A 119 -0.93 5.17 12.88
CA TRP A 119 -1.78 6.34 12.66
C TRP A 119 -2.73 6.56 13.85
N PRO A 120 -3.09 7.81 14.21
CA PRO A 120 -4.18 8.03 15.16
C PRO A 120 -5.45 7.37 14.61
N PRO A 121 -6.42 6.99 15.47
CA PRO A 121 -7.58 6.20 15.10
C PRO A 121 -8.50 7.02 14.18
N ARG A 122 -8.21 7.03 12.89
CA ARG A 122 -9.16 7.37 11.85
C ARG A 122 -9.74 6.05 11.37
N ASN A 123 -10.80 5.65 12.07
CA ASN A 123 -11.72 4.59 11.69
C ASN A 123 -11.84 4.55 10.16
N VAL A 124 -11.28 3.50 9.56
CA VAL A 124 -11.40 3.16 8.15
C VAL A 124 -10.85 4.26 7.23
N LEU A 125 -9.82 3.97 6.43
CA LEU A 125 -9.50 4.83 5.29
C LEU A 125 -10.60 4.68 4.22
N HIS A 126 -11.80 5.18 4.51
CA HIS A 126 -12.74 5.60 3.49
C HIS A 126 -12.07 6.79 2.80
N VAL A 127 -11.61 6.61 1.57
CA VAL A 127 -11.51 7.76 0.67
C VAL A 127 -12.92 7.98 0.13
N GLY A 128 -13.79 8.44 1.03
CA GLY A 128 -15.04 9.04 0.65
C GLY A 128 -14.72 10.46 0.19
N ASN A 129 -15.12 10.79 -1.03
CA ASN A 129 -15.18 12.17 -1.47
C ASN A 129 -16.05 12.98 -0.49
N THR A 130 -15.44 13.85 0.31
CA THR A 130 -16.17 14.91 1.02
C THR A 130 -16.08 16.17 0.19
N ASN A 131 -17.19 16.45 -0.51
CA ASN A 131 -17.52 17.52 -1.45
C ASN A 131 -17.23 17.23 -2.92
#